data_AF-A0A2N5NB81-F1
#
_entry.id   AF-A0A2N5NB81-F1
#
_cell.length_a   1.000
_cell.length_b   1.000
_cell.length_c   1.000
_cell.angle_alpha   90.00
_cell.angle_beta   90.00
_cell.angle_gamma   90.00
#
_symmetry.space_group_name_H-M   'P 1'
#
loop_
_entity.id
_entity.type
_entity.pdbx_description
1 polymer ?
#
loop_
_entity_poly.entity_id
_entity_poly.type
_entity_poly.pdbx_seq_one_letter_code
_entity_poly.pdbx_strand_id
1 'polypeptide(L)' 'MVFTVTGLECCPPSVIQDLIQKVDGVSKVDIEPMGSKGKVTVAFDDKKTDLKQIQASVTQYGFGVTGG' A
#
# COMPACT_ATOMS: atom_id res chain seq x y z
N MET A 1 -8.61 5.53 -2.22
CA MET A 1 -8.04 5.90 -0.91
C MET A 1 -6.54 6.13 -1.07
N VAL A 2 -5.93 6.99 -0.25
CA VAL A 2 -4.50 7.31 -0.32
C VAL A 2 -3.84 7.15 1.04
N PHE A 3 -2.65 6.56 1.09
CA PHE A 3 -1.85 6.45 2.30
C PHE A 3 -0.36 6.59 1.96
N THR A 4 0.45 6.91 2.96
CA THR A 4 1.90 7.01 2.76
C THR A 4 2.56 5.76 3.34
N VAL A 5 3.52 5.21 2.61
CA VAL A 5 4.39 4.13 3.08
C VAL A 5 5.81 4.63 3.26
N THR A 6 6.48 4.15 4.30
CA THR A 6 7.87 4.45 4.66
C THR A 6 8.68 3.16 4.67
N GLY A 7 9.99 3.25 4.43
CA GLY A 7 10.86 2.08 4.29
C GLY A 7 11.01 1.58 2.84
N LEU A 8 10.59 2.38 1.86
CA LEU A 8 10.85 2.16 0.43
C LEU A 8 12.34 2.31 0.04
N GLU A 9 13.18 2.77 0.97
CA GLU A 9 14.63 2.86 0.77
C GLU A 9 15.30 1.48 0.71
N CYS A 10 14.70 0.48 1.36
CA CYS A 10 15.23 -0.89 1.38
C CYS A 10 14.64 -1.77 0.27
N CYS A 11 13.41 -1.48 -0.17
CA CYS A 11 12.69 -2.30 -1.14
C CYS A 11 12.00 -1.43 -2.20
N PRO A 12 12.00 -1.86 -3.48
CA PRO A 12 11.36 -1.10 -4.54
C PRO A 12 9.83 -1.04 -4.35
N PRO A 13 9.19 0.06 -4.80
CA PRO A 13 7.74 0.26 -4.65
C PRO A 13 6.90 -0.84 -5.31
N SER A 14 7.43 -1.47 -6.36
CA SER A 14 6.76 -2.60 -7.03
C SER A 14 6.42 -3.76 -6.09
N VAL A 15 7.19 -3.98 -5.03
CA VAL A 15 6.90 -5.05 -4.04
C VAL A 15 5.63 -4.71 -3.26
N ILE A 16 5.52 -3.48 -2.78
CA ILE A 16 4.34 -3.00 -2.05
C ILE A 16 3.11 -3.05 -2.97
N GLN A 17 3.29 -2.69 -4.24
CA GLN A 17 2.23 -2.77 -5.24
C GLN A 17 1.71 -4.20 -5.41
N ASP A 18 2.60 -5.18 -5.58
CA ASP A 18 2.23 -6.59 -5.74
C ASP A 18 1.51 -7.14 -4.49
N LEU A 19 2.00 -6.78 -3.29
CA LEU A 19 1.38 -7.17 -2.02
C LEU A 19 -0.04 -6.64 -1.88
N ILE A 20 -0.26 -5.37 -2.21
CA ILE A 20 -1.59 -4.77 -2.12
C ILE A 20 -2.49 -5.33 -3.22
N GLN A 21 -1.99 -5.53 -4.43
CA GLN A 21 -2.76 -6.08 -5.54
C GLN A 21 -3.21 -7.53 -5.29
N LYS A 22 -2.51 -8.27 -4.43
CA LYS A 22 -2.92 -9.61 -3.98
C LYS A 22 -4.10 -9.62 -3.01
N VAL A 23 -4.46 -8.48 -2.43
CA VAL A 23 -5.61 -8.38 -1.52
C VAL A 23 -6.90 -8.51 -2.32
N ASP A 24 -7.75 -9.46 -1.93
CA ASP A 24 -9.04 -9.68 -2.59
C ASP A 24 -9.94 -8.44 -2.43
N GLY A 25 -10.41 -7.88 -3.56
CA GLY A 25 -11.18 -6.64 -3.58
C GLY A 25 -10.38 -5.40 -3.97
N VAL A 26 -9.05 -5.49 -4.10
CA VAL A 26 -8.24 -4.41 -4.70
C VAL A 26 -8.42 -4.43 -6.22
N SER A 27 -8.83 -3.30 -6.77
CA SER A 27 -9.02 -3.09 -8.20
C SER A 27 -7.82 -2.45 -8.87
N LYS A 28 -7.15 -1.51 -8.19
CA LYS A 28 -5.99 -0.79 -8.75
C LYS A 28 -5.08 -0.29 -7.66
N VAL A 29 -3.78 -0.35 -7.90
CA VAL A 29 -2.74 0.24 -7.05
C VAL A 29 -1.85 1.11 -7.90
N ASP A 30 -1.55 2.30 -7.40
CA ASP A 30 -0.60 3.25 -7.95
C ASP A 30 0.31 3.73 -6.83
N ILE A 31 1.62 3.83 -7.10
CA ILE A 31 2.60 4.22 -6.09
C ILE A 31 3.47 5.33 -6.66
N GLU A 32 3.41 6.48 -6.03
CA GLU A 32 4.23 7.65 -6.32
C GLU A 32 5.40 7.70 -5.33
N PRO A 33 6.64 7.35 -5.74
CA PRO A 33 7.81 7.46 -4.88
C PRO A 33 8.13 8.95 -4.58
N MET A 34 8.31 9.27 -3.30
CA MET A 34 8.62 10.60 -2.77
C MET A 34 9.83 10.53 -1.82
N GLY A 35 11.04 10.46 -2.40
CA GLY A 35 12.28 10.34 -1.64
C GLY A 35 12.33 9.05 -0.81
N SER A 36 12.47 9.17 0.51
CA SER A 36 12.48 8.04 1.47
C SER A 36 11.09 7.44 1.77
N LYS A 37 10.03 8.00 1.17
CA LYS A 37 8.63 7.59 1.35
C LYS A 37 7.97 7.36 0.00
N GLY A 38 6.75 6.84 -0.01
CA GLY A 38 5.95 6.69 -1.21
C GLY A 38 4.49 6.88 -0.91
N LYS A 39 3.82 7.66 -1.75
CA LYS A 39 2.38 7.85 -1.67
C LYS A 39 1.71 6.75 -2.46
N VAL A 40 0.92 5.93 -1.79
CA VAL A 40 0.20 4.82 -2.38
C VAL A 40 -1.26 5.22 -2.55
N THR A 41 -1.72 5.15 -3.79
CA THR A 41 -3.12 5.36 -4.15
C THR A 41 -3.71 4.01 -4.52
N VAL A 42 -4.67 3.55 -3.74
CA VAL A 42 -5.34 2.27 -3.98
C VAL A 42 -6.83 2.49 -4.22
N ALA A 43 -7.37 1.76 -5.21
CA ALA A 43 -8.78 1.61 -5.47
C ALA A 43 -9.18 0.19 -5.08
N PHE A 44 -10.12 0.07 -4.16
CA PHE A 44 -10.66 -1.20 -3.69
C PHE A 44 -12.16 -1.09 -3.47
N ASP A 45 -12.83 -2.24 -3.45
CA ASP A 45 -14.24 -2.34 -3.13
C ASP A 45 -14.42 -2.48 -1.62
N ASP A 46 -14.99 -1.45 -0.99
CA ASP A 46 -15.22 -1.36 0.47
C ASP A 46 -16.16 -2.47 0.99
N LYS A 47 -16.87 -3.16 0.09
CA LYS A 47 -17.68 -4.33 0.45
C LYS A 47 -16.88 -5.63 0.56
N LYS A 48 -15.67 -5.68 0.00
CA LYS A 48 -14.80 -6.88 -0.03
C LYS A 48 -13.56 -6.73 0.83
N THR A 49 -12.96 -5.55 0.85
CA THR A 49 -11.76 -5.23 1.64
C THR A 49 -11.84 -3.80 2.11
N ASP A 50 -11.09 -3.47 3.16
CA ASP A 50 -10.96 -2.10 3.65
C ASP A 50 -9.50 -1.63 3.65
N LEU A 51 -9.31 -0.32 3.87
CA LEU A 51 -7.98 0.27 3.91
C LEU A 51 -7.10 -0.39 4.99
N LYS A 52 -7.63 -0.71 6.18
CA LYS A 52 -6.83 -1.33 7.24
C LYS A 52 -6.32 -2.70 6.82
N GLN A 53 -7.12 -3.54 6.14
CA GLN A 53 -6.62 -4.82 5.63
C GLN A 53 -5.49 -4.63 4.61
N ILE A 54 -5.62 -3.63 3.74
CA ILE A 54 -4.57 -3.28 2.77
C ILE A 54 -3.30 -2.82 3.51
N GLN A 55 -3.43 -1.91 4.48
CA GLN A 55 -2.31 -1.41 5.27
C GLN A 55 -1.68 -2.51 6.13
N ALA A 56 -2.47 -3.44 6.67
CA ALA A 56 -2.01 -4.62 7.41
C ALA A 56 -1.18 -5.56 6.52
N SER A 57 -1.54 -5.67 5.24
CA SER A 57 -0.79 -6.43 4.23
C SER A 57 0.59 -5.86 3.95
N VAL A 58 0.79 -4.56 4.18
CA VAL A 58 2.08 -3.88 3.99
C VAL A 58 2.88 -3.84 5.29
N THR A 59 2.22 -3.52 6.41
CA THR A 59 2.87 -3.49 7.75
C THR A 59 3.36 -4.85 8.22
N GLN A 60 2.70 -5.95 7.85
CA GLN A 60 3.18 -7.30 8.19
C GLN A 60 4.54 -7.65 7.57
N TYR A 61 4.93 -6.98 6.48
CA TYR A 61 6.24 -7.15 5.83
C TYR A 61 7.31 -6.19 6.39
N GLY A 62 6.98 -5.41 7.44
CA GLY A 62 7.91 -4.48 8.08
C GLY A 62 7.95 -3.08 7.45
N PHE A 63 7.05 -2.77 6.52
CA PHE A 63 6.90 -1.42 5.99
C PHE A 63 6.13 -0.53 6.96
N GLY A 64 6.56 0.71 7.13
CA GLY A 64 5.79 1.68 7.89
C GLY A 64 4.64 2.23 7.04
N VAL A 65 3.46 2.39 7.62
CA VAL A 65 2.32 3.02 6.95
C VAL A 65 1.87 4.20 7.80
N THR A 66 1.64 5.35 7.18
CA THR A 66 1.25 6.58 7.86
C THR A 66 0.23 7.37 7.04
N GLY A 67 -0.80 7.87 7.70
CA GLY A 67 -1.91 8.56 7.07
C GLY A 67 -2.95 7.61 6.50
N GLY A 68 -4.23 7.98 6.69
CA GLY A 68 -5.43 7.24 6.32
C GLY A 68 -6.64 7.98 6.86
#